data_AF-A0A6J7V6I2-F1
#
_entry.id   AF-A0A6J7V6I2-F1
#
_cell.length_a   1.000
_cell.length_b   1.000
_cell.length_c   1.000
_cell.angle_alpha   90.00
_cell.angle_beta   90.00
_cell.angle_gamma   90.00
#
_symmetry.space_group_name_H-M   'P 1'
#
loop_
_entity.id
_entity.type
_entity.pdbx_description
1 polymer ?
#
loop_
_entity_poly.entity_id
_entity_poly.type
_entity_poly.pdbx_seq_one_letter_code
_entity_poly.pdbx_strand_id
1 'polypeptide(L)'
;MQQRIVALQQKDAKESGNAESHIKVFAELTITEILKEDGKVSGAYGYWRESGSEVLFEAPAVIIATGGVGKTFKITSNSWEGTGDGHALALKAGANLVDMEFLQFHPTGMVWPPSVRGILVTESVRGEGGVLTNTNGERFMFKYIPDVFKDKYADNEAEADRWYLDQDKNRRPPELLPRDEVARAINSEVKAGRGTEHGGVFLDVSKRLSAEIIKKRLPSMWHQFYELAGVDITKEPMEVGPTCHYVMGGVEVVPDNAAAVGVPGLFAAGEVAGGMHGSNRLGGNSLSDLLVFGRRAGMGAVEYVKANKATPVSESAIKSASGRIEAPFTRTGGENAYTLHSELQEVTHNLVGIIRTKNELAAAIEKIAKIRARSANISVSGGRKFNPGFHLAFDLDNMLLVAESTAKCAIEREESRGGHTRDDFPGMDNKWRQVNHISSYDGKQVNVRKQPLPALPKELFDLFDVHELEKYMTAEEIAKGGSN
;
A
#
# COMPACT_ATOMS: atom_id res chain seq x y z
N MET A 1 12.96 -14.05 3.64
CA MET A 1 14.07 -13.11 3.88
C MET A 1 14.99 -13.56 5.02
N GLN A 2 14.44 -13.84 6.21
CA GLN A 2 15.21 -14.26 7.39
C GLN A 2 16.16 -15.44 7.14
N GLN A 3 15.71 -16.50 6.44
CA GLN A 3 16.57 -17.63 6.07
C GLN A 3 17.78 -17.23 5.20
N ARG A 4 17.61 -16.24 4.31
CA ARG A 4 18.70 -15.75 3.45
C ARG A 4 19.71 -14.93 4.23
N ILE A 5 19.24 -14.06 5.12
CA ILE A 5 20.10 -13.30 6.05
C ILE A 5 20.90 -14.26 6.92
N VAL A 6 20.24 -15.25 7.52
CA VAL A 6 20.91 -16.29 8.33
C VAL A 6 21.96 -17.03 7.51
N ALA A 7 21.65 -17.40 6.26
CA ALA A 7 22.61 -18.05 5.38
C ALA A 7 23.82 -17.14 5.04
N LEU A 8 23.62 -15.83 4.89
CA LEU A 8 24.70 -14.86 4.68
C LEU A 8 25.55 -14.71 5.94
N GLN A 9 24.94 -14.53 7.11
CA GLN A 9 25.66 -14.41 8.37
C GLN A 9 26.43 -15.69 8.73
N GLN A 10 25.87 -16.87 8.42
CA GLN A 10 26.59 -18.15 8.55
C GLN A 10 27.80 -18.25 7.61
N LYS A 11 27.73 -17.65 6.42
CA LYS A 11 28.85 -17.56 5.51
C LYS A 11 29.91 -16.60 6.07
N ASP A 12 29.50 -15.41 6.50
CA ASP A 12 30.39 -14.40 7.12
C ASP A 12 31.12 -14.96 8.34
N ALA A 13 30.43 -15.71 9.20
CA ALA A 13 31.03 -16.38 10.35
C ALA A 13 32.15 -17.35 9.95
N LYS A 14 31.98 -18.10 8.85
CA LYS A 14 32.98 -19.04 8.33
C LYS A 14 34.18 -18.31 7.72
N GLU A 15 33.95 -17.19 7.04
CA GLU A 15 34.99 -16.47 6.29
C GLU A 15 35.78 -15.49 7.16
N SER A 16 35.13 -14.78 8.08
CA SER A 16 35.75 -13.72 8.89
C SER A 16 35.73 -13.98 10.40
N GLY A 17 35.19 -15.10 10.86
CA GLY A 17 35.02 -15.40 12.30
C GLY A 17 33.97 -14.55 13.01
N ASN A 18 33.23 -13.70 12.28
CA ASN A 18 32.19 -12.82 12.81
C ASN A 18 30.97 -12.89 11.88
N ALA A 19 29.84 -13.38 12.41
CA ALA A 19 28.60 -13.56 11.66
C ALA A 19 27.97 -12.24 11.17
N GLU A 20 28.35 -11.10 11.75
CA GLU A 20 27.79 -9.79 11.43
C GLU A 20 28.81 -8.86 10.74
N SER A 21 29.87 -9.41 10.16
CA SER A 21 30.96 -8.61 9.58
C SER A 21 30.52 -7.77 8.37
N HIS A 22 29.53 -8.23 7.59
CA HIS A 22 28.97 -7.46 6.47
C HIS A 22 27.55 -6.95 6.77
N ILE A 23 26.68 -7.81 7.31
CA ILE A 23 25.29 -7.44 7.61
C ILE A 23 25.02 -7.65 9.09
N LYS A 24 24.79 -6.53 9.78
CA LYS A 24 24.28 -6.51 11.14
C LYS A 24 22.77 -6.31 11.11
N VAL A 25 22.05 -7.16 11.85
CA VAL A 25 20.58 -7.10 11.93
C VAL A 25 20.20 -6.73 13.34
N PHE A 26 19.34 -5.72 13.44
CA PHE A 26 18.76 -5.35 14.70
C PHE A 26 17.25 -5.52 14.66
N ALA A 27 16.76 -6.56 15.37
CA ALA A 27 15.35 -6.89 15.42
C ALA A 27 14.61 -6.03 16.47
N GLU A 28 13.28 -5.98 16.34
CA GLU A 28 12.37 -5.36 17.31
C GLU A 28 12.72 -3.89 17.67
N LEU A 29 13.03 -3.11 16.64
CA LEU A 29 13.30 -1.68 16.73
C LEU A 29 12.25 -0.85 16.01
N THR A 30 11.94 0.31 16.57
CA THR A 30 11.18 1.35 15.90
C THR A 30 12.07 2.55 15.64
N ILE A 31 12.19 2.97 14.38
CA ILE A 31 12.79 4.27 14.01
C ILE A 31 11.68 5.32 14.05
N THR A 32 11.92 6.40 14.79
CA THR A 32 10.96 7.52 14.92
C THR A 32 11.41 8.75 14.15
N GLU A 33 12.70 8.86 13.80
CA GLU A 33 13.25 10.02 13.10
C GLU A 33 14.31 9.64 12.08
N ILE A 34 14.29 10.30 10.93
CA ILE A 34 15.44 10.39 10.02
C ILE A 34 16.11 11.73 10.30
N LEU A 35 17.38 11.67 10.72
CA LEU A 35 18.13 12.85 11.13
C LEU A 35 18.84 13.44 9.92
N LYS A 36 18.90 14.77 9.90
CA LYS A 36 19.59 15.54 8.86
C LYS A 36 20.49 16.59 9.49
N GLU A 37 21.64 16.80 8.85
CA GLU A 37 22.59 17.88 9.14
C GLU A 37 23.03 18.47 7.79
N ASP A 38 23.19 19.79 7.71
CA ASP A 38 23.53 20.50 6.47
C ASP A 38 22.61 20.16 5.27
N GLY A 39 21.33 19.88 5.55
CA GLY A 39 20.32 19.55 4.54
C GLY A 39 20.35 18.12 3.99
N LYS A 40 21.28 17.26 4.43
CA LYS A 40 21.42 15.85 4.00
C LYS A 40 21.26 14.89 5.18
N VAL A 41 21.03 13.61 4.89
CA VAL A 41 20.93 12.56 5.91
C VAL A 41 22.23 12.45 6.73
N SER A 42 22.08 12.38 8.04
CA SER A 42 23.16 12.12 9.01
C SER A 42 22.95 10.84 9.82
N GLY A 43 21.73 10.29 9.82
CA GLY A 43 21.42 9.06 10.53
C GLY A 43 19.94 8.81 10.75
N ALA A 44 19.65 7.90 11.67
CA ALA A 44 18.30 7.60 12.13
C ALA A 44 18.27 7.42 13.65
N TYR A 45 17.15 7.79 14.26
CA TYR A 45 16.94 7.70 15.71
C TYR A 45 15.71 6.84 16.02
N GLY A 46 15.80 6.06 17.08
CA GLY A 46 14.73 5.15 17.46
C GLY A 46 14.90 4.56 18.84
N TYR A 47 14.20 3.46 19.09
CA TYR A 47 14.28 2.74 20.36
C TYR A 47 14.03 1.23 20.18
N TRP A 48 14.65 0.42 21.04
CA TRP A 48 14.34 -1.01 21.13
C TRP A 48 13.00 -1.22 21.82
N ARG A 49 12.11 -2.00 21.20
CA ARG A 49 10.80 -2.29 21.78
C ARG A 49 10.91 -3.13 23.06
N GLU A 50 11.86 -4.06 23.11
CA GLU A 50 12.12 -4.92 24.27
C GLU A 50 12.50 -4.14 25.55
N SER A 51 13.44 -3.19 25.42
CA SER A 51 14.03 -2.50 26.56
C SER A 51 13.50 -1.08 26.77
N GLY A 52 12.96 -0.46 25.72
CA GLY A 52 12.62 0.96 25.69
C GLY A 52 13.83 1.89 25.60
N SER A 53 15.04 1.34 25.46
CA SER A 53 16.28 2.11 25.33
C SER A 53 16.36 2.76 23.97
N GLU A 54 16.76 4.03 23.96
CA GLU A 54 16.95 4.82 22.75
C GLU A 54 18.25 4.44 22.04
N VAL A 55 18.28 4.59 20.72
CA VAL A 55 19.44 4.28 19.89
C VAL A 55 19.57 5.27 18.74
N LEU A 56 20.81 5.67 18.49
CA LEU A 56 21.23 6.47 17.36
C LEU A 56 22.04 5.60 16.39
N PHE A 57 21.68 5.66 15.11
CA PHE A 57 22.50 5.16 14.01
C PHE A 57 23.01 6.35 13.21
N GLU A 58 24.31 6.64 13.30
CA GLU A 58 24.95 7.61 12.40
C GLU A 58 25.27 6.93 11.08
N ALA A 59 24.77 7.48 9.98
CA ALA A 59 24.96 6.92 8.66
C ALA A 59 24.89 8.02 7.58
N PRO A 60 25.79 8.00 6.58
CA PRO A 60 25.74 8.93 5.46
C PRO A 60 24.54 8.70 4.54
N ALA A 61 23.96 7.50 4.56
CA ALA A 61 22.80 7.15 3.75
C ALA A 61 21.83 6.26 4.53
N VAL A 62 20.54 6.44 4.28
CA VAL A 62 19.45 5.61 4.83
C VAL A 62 18.56 5.14 3.69
N ILE A 63 18.23 3.85 3.68
CA ILE A 63 17.26 3.25 2.76
C ILE A 63 16.00 2.88 3.54
N ILE A 64 14.85 3.43 3.15
CA ILE A 64 13.55 3.12 3.72
C ILE A 64 12.90 1.99 2.89
N ALA A 65 12.49 0.91 3.57
CA ALA A 65 11.79 -0.23 2.96
C ALA A 65 10.69 -0.76 3.90
N THR A 66 9.89 0.15 4.47
CA THR A 66 8.99 -0.12 5.61
C THR A 66 7.61 -0.65 5.23
N GLY A 67 7.36 -0.95 3.96
CA GLY A 67 6.06 -1.44 3.49
C GLY A 67 4.97 -0.38 3.41
N GLY A 68 3.71 -0.85 3.38
CA GLY A 68 2.52 -0.05 3.09
C GLY A 68 1.84 0.62 4.29
N VAL A 69 0.55 0.90 4.11
CA VAL A 69 -0.23 1.82 4.95
C VAL A 69 -1.54 1.24 5.47
N GLY A 70 -1.79 -0.06 5.26
CA GLY A 70 -3.10 -0.68 5.44
C GLY A 70 -3.72 -0.55 6.83
N LYS A 71 -2.93 -0.44 7.90
CA LYS A 71 -3.46 -0.27 9.28
C LYS A 71 -4.19 1.07 9.48
N THR A 72 -4.01 2.00 8.54
CA THR A 72 -4.79 3.23 8.43
C THR A 72 -6.27 2.94 8.17
N PHE A 73 -6.61 1.78 7.60
CA PHE A 73 -7.97 1.35 7.29
C PHE A 73 -8.45 0.29 8.29
N LYS A 74 -9.75 0.30 8.59
CA LYS A 74 -10.39 -0.68 9.48
C LYS A 74 -10.28 -2.12 8.96
N ILE A 75 -10.44 -2.30 7.66
CA ILE A 75 -10.36 -3.62 6.99
C ILE A 75 -9.22 -3.57 5.99
N THR A 76 -8.16 -4.34 6.29
CA THR A 76 -6.98 -4.46 5.44
C THR A 76 -6.46 -5.90 5.43
N SER A 77 -5.81 -6.28 4.33
CA SER A 77 -5.05 -7.53 4.24
C SER A 77 -3.60 -7.35 4.66
N ASN A 78 -3.16 -6.13 5.00
CA ASN A 78 -1.81 -5.87 5.45
C ASN A 78 -1.59 -6.42 6.86
N SER A 79 -0.33 -6.68 7.19
CA SER A 79 0.08 -6.92 8.57
C SER A 79 -0.27 -5.72 9.45
N TRP A 80 -0.37 -5.95 10.76
CA TRP A 80 -0.54 -4.93 11.79
C TRP A 80 0.62 -3.92 11.89
N GLU A 81 1.67 -4.13 11.12
CA GLU A 81 2.85 -3.26 10.99
C GLU A 81 2.74 -2.27 9.82
N GLY A 82 1.70 -2.37 8.97
CA GLY A 82 1.50 -1.47 7.83
C GLY A 82 0.97 -0.08 8.24
N THR A 83 1.75 0.68 8.99
CA THR A 83 1.38 1.97 9.60
C THR A 83 1.86 3.19 8.81
N GLY A 84 2.54 2.97 7.68
CA GLY A 84 3.03 4.06 6.84
C GLY A 84 4.26 4.80 7.39
N ASP A 85 5.03 4.16 8.27
CA ASP A 85 6.16 4.80 8.98
C ASP A 85 7.14 5.48 8.04
N GLY A 86 7.65 4.74 7.04
CA GLY A 86 8.61 5.29 6.09
C GLY A 86 8.07 6.43 5.23
N HIS A 87 6.77 6.44 4.93
CA HIS A 87 6.12 7.55 4.23
C HIS A 87 6.16 8.82 5.08
N ALA A 88 5.74 8.70 6.34
CA ALA A 88 5.73 9.80 7.29
C ALA A 88 7.15 10.28 7.63
N LEU A 89 8.10 9.36 7.82
CA LEU A 89 9.51 9.67 8.07
C LEU A 89 10.13 10.44 6.88
N ALA A 90 9.86 10.02 5.65
CA ALA A 90 10.32 10.73 4.46
C ALA A 90 9.73 12.14 4.38
N LEU A 91 8.41 12.30 4.60
CA LEU A 91 7.76 13.61 4.65
C LEU A 91 8.37 14.53 5.70
N LYS A 92 8.55 14.03 6.94
CA LYS A 92 9.16 14.78 8.05
C LYS A 92 10.62 15.15 7.75
N ALA A 93 11.34 14.31 7.02
CA ALA A 93 12.68 14.59 6.53
C ALA A 93 12.70 15.58 5.35
N GLY A 94 11.54 16.00 4.81
CA GLY A 94 11.42 16.94 3.71
C GLY A 94 11.46 16.31 2.31
N ALA A 95 11.35 14.98 2.21
CA ALA A 95 11.08 14.32 0.94
C ALA A 95 9.58 14.45 0.61
N ASN A 96 9.24 14.15 -0.64
CA ASN A 96 7.87 14.16 -1.12
C ASN A 96 7.26 12.75 -1.12
N LEU A 97 5.93 12.69 -1.09
CA LEU A 97 5.19 11.50 -1.55
C LEU A 97 4.49 11.80 -2.87
N VAL A 98 4.44 10.82 -3.75
CA VAL A 98 3.75 10.88 -5.05
C VAL A 98 2.49 10.01 -5.01
N ASP A 99 1.40 10.50 -5.58
CA ASP A 99 0.24 9.71 -6.01
C ASP A 99 -0.46 8.93 -4.88
N MET A 100 -0.48 9.50 -3.68
CA MET A 100 -1.04 8.90 -2.45
C MET A 100 -2.55 8.63 -2.51
N GLU A 101 -3.29 9.16 -3.49
CA GLU A 101 -4.70 8.87 -3.71
C GLU A 101 -4.96 7.47 -4.25
N PHE A 102 -3.97 6.85 -4.89
CA PHE A 102 -4.12 5.53 -5.49
C PHE A 102 -3.86 4.44 -4.46
N LEU A 103 -4.95 3.88 -3.94
CA LEU A 103 -4.97 2.74 -3.02
C LEU A 103 -5.71 1.58 -3.68
N GLN A 104 -5.07 0.42 -3.72
CA GLN A 104 -5.70 -0.77 -4.27
C GLN A 104 -6.47 -1.50 -3.17
N PHE A 105 -7.74 -1.74 -3.45
CA PHE A 105 -8.58 -2.62 -2.66
C PHE A 105 -8.68 -3.96 -3.37
N HIS A 106 -8.30 -5.03 -2.70
CA HIS A 106 -8.48 -6.38 -3.22
C HIS A 106 -9.96 -6.77 -3.11
N PRO A 107 -10.60 -7.29 -4.17
CA PRO A 107 -12.03 -7.57 -4.16
C PRO A 107 -12.43 -8.69 -3.20
N THR A 108 -11.51 -9.61 -2.94
CA THR A 108 -11.78 -10.84 -2.18
C THR A 108 -10.96 -10.91 -0.90
N GLY A 109 -11.15 -9.96 0.02
CA GLY A 109 -10.74 -10.13 1.42
C GLY A 109 -11.89 -10.77 2.20
N MET A 110 -11.58 -11.65 3.15
CA MET A 110 -12.61 -12.27 3.98
C MET A 110 -13.40 -11.21 4.76
N VAL A 111 -14.72 -11.32 4.78
CA VAL A 111 -15.61 -10.45 5.56
C VAL A 111 -16.06 -11.16 6.84
N TRP A 112 -16.22 -12.49 6.75
CA TRP A 112 -16.66 -13.37 7.82
C TRP A 112 -15.94 -14.73 7.73
N PRO A 113 -15.59 -15.38 8.87
CA PRO A 113 -15.81 -14.94 10.25
C PRO A 113 -14.83 -13.84 10.72
N PRO A 114 -15.09 -13.19 11.87
CA PRO A 114 -14.26 -12.08 12.35
C PRO A 114 -12.79 -12.44 12.56
N SER A 115 -12.47 -13.71 12.87
CA SER A 115 -11.10 -14.19 13.09
C SER A 115 -10.20 -14.10 11.86
N VAL A 116 -10.79 -14.11 10.66
CA VAL A 116 -10.06 -14.01 9.38
C VAL A 116 -10.46 -12.78 8.59
N ARG A 117 -11.23 -11.86 9.17
CA ARG A 117 -11.67 -10.64 8.47
C ARG A 117 -10.46 -9.84 7.95
N GLY A 118 -10.53 -9.44 6.69
CA GLY A 118 -9.45 -8.76 5.97
C GLY A 118 -8.37 -9.69 5.41
N ILE A 119 -8.28 -10.95 5.86
CA ILE A 119 -7.32 -11.90 5.29
C ILE A 119 -7.63 -12.10 3.81
N LEU A 120 -6.57 -11.99 3.01
CA LEU A 120 -6.63 -12.10 1.56
C LEU A 120 -7.07 -13.50 1.13
N VAL A 121 -8.15 -13.59 0.35
CA VAL A 121 -8.41 -14.74 -0.51
C VAL A 121 -7.73 -14.48 -1.85
N THR A 122 -6.77 -15.32 -2.22
CA THR A 122 -5.98 -15.13 -3.44
C THR A 122 -6.86 -15.05 -4.69
N GLU A 123 -6.45 -14.21 -5.63
CA GLU A 123 -7.01 -14.12 -6.97
C GLU A 123 -6.99 -15.46 -7.72
N SER A 124 -6.05 -16.36 -7.38
CA SER A 124 -6.02 -17.71 -7.93
C SER A 124 -7.31 -18.50 -7.66
N VAL A 125 -8.08 -18.22 -6.61
CA VAL A 125 -9.38 -18.89 -6.40
C VAL A 125 -10.33 -18.61 -7.57
N ARG A 126 -10.41 -17.35 -8.03
CA ARG A 126 -11.19 -16.97 -9.22
C ARG A 126 -10.60 -17.56 -10.50
N GLY A 127 -9.26 -17.54 -10.62
CA GLY A 127 -8.52 -18.10 -11.75
C GLY A 127 -8.66 -19.62 -11.90
N GLU A 128 -8.94 -20.34 -10.82
CA GLU A 128 -9.15 -21.79 -10.81
C GLU A 128 -10.61 -22.21 -11.00
N GLY A 129 -11.55 -21.26 -11.07
CA GLY A 129 -12.97 -21.57 -11.26
C GLY A 129 -13.91 -20.95 -10.24
N GLY A 130 -13.41 -20.23 -9.23
CA GLY A 130 -14.24 -19.58 -8.23
C GLY A 130 -15.16 -18.52 -8.82
N VAL A 131 -16.45 -18.58 -8.49
CA VAL A 131 -17.48 -17.66 -8.96
C VAL A 131 -17.95 -16.73 -7.85
N LEU A 132 -18.27 -15.49 -8.20
CA LEU A 132 -18.85 -14.51 -7.29
C LEU A 132 -20.38 -14.52 -7.40
N THR A 133 -21.08 -14.72 -6.28
CA THR A 133 -22.54 -14.72 -6.23
C THR A 133 -23.08 -13.81 -5.12
N ASN A 134 -24.19 -13.14 -5.38
CA ASN A 134 -24.89 -12.33 -4.38
C ASN A 134 -25.83 -13.22 -3.51
N THR A 135 -26.56 -12.63 -2.56
CA THR A 135 -27.47 -13.39 -1.68
C THR A 135 -28.66 -14.01 -2.39
N ASN A 136 -28.97 -13.58 -3.61
CA ASN A 136 -30.00 -14.20 -4.45
C ASN A 136 -29.48 -15.42 -5.22
N GLY A 137 -28.19 -15.78 -5.07
CA GLY A 137 -27.53 -16.84 -5.82
C GLY A 137 -27.16 -16.46 -7.25
N GLU A 138 -27.27 -15.19 -7.61
CA GLU A 138 -26.94 -14.70 -8.96
C GLU A 138 -25.43 -14.49 -9.12
N ARG A 139 -24.86 -15.03 -10.21
CA ARG A 139 -23.49 -14.74 -10.65
C ARG A 139 -23.43 -13.35 -11.28
N PHE A 140 -23.35 -12.32 -10.45
CA PHE A 140 -23.67 -10.94 -10.84
C PHE A 140 -22.64 -10.26 -11.75
N MET A 141 -21.40 -10.74 -11.84
CA MET A 141 -20.31 -10.04 -12.53
C MET A 141 -20.58 -9.73 -14.01
N PHE A 142 -21.44 -10.51 -14.69
CA PHE A 142 -21.83 -10.25 -16.09
C PHE A 142 -22.55 -8.91 -16.29
N LYS A 143 -23.19 -8.37 -15.25
CA LYS A 143 -23.86 -7.06 -15.28
C LYS A 143 -22.88 -5.88 -15.25
N TYR A 144 -21.64 -6.13 -14.86
CA TYR A 144 -20.66 -5.11 -14.53
C TYR A 144 -19.47 -5.08 -15.50
N ILE A 145 -19.60 -5.68 -16.69
CA ILE A 145 -18.54 -5.65 -17.71
C ILE A 145 -18.51 -4.27 -18.37
N PRO A 146 -17.44 -3.47 -18.18
CA PRO A 146 -17.32 -2.16 -18.83
C PRO A 146 -17.18 -2.31 -20.35
N ASP A 147 -17.60 -1.30 -21.10
CA ASP A 147 -17.57 -1.31 -22.57
C ASP A 147 -16.18 -1.63 -23.13
N VAL A 148 -15.13 -1.06 -22.53
CA VAL A 148 -13.72 -1.28 -22.94
C VAL A 148 -13.23 -2.72 -22.78
N PHE A 149 -13.98 -3.56 -22.05
CA PHE A 149 -13.64 -4.95 -21.78
C PHE A 149 -14.58 -5.96 -22.45
N LYS A 150 -15.67 -5.54 -23.09
CA LYS A 150 -16.69 -6.44 -23.67
C LYS A 150 -16.13 -7.46 -24.67
N ASP A 151 -15.11 -7.09 -25.44
CA ASP A 151 -14.50 -8.00 -26.42
C ASP A 151 -13.56 -9.04 -25.79
N LYS A 152 -13.09 -8.80 -24.57
CA LYS A 152 -12.09 -9.65 -23.88
C LYS A 152 -12.71 -10.60 -22.86
N TYR A 153 -13.95 -10.31 -22.43
CA TYR A 153 -14.63 -11.02 -21.36
C TYR A 153 -15.94 -11.63 -21.85
N ALA A 154 -16.24 -12.84 -21.36
CA ALA A 154 -17.46 -13.56 -21.68
C ALA A 154 -18.68 -12.83 -21.11
N ASP A 155 -19.74 -12.73 -21.91
CA ASP A 155 -21.02 -12.09 -21.56
C ASP A 155 -22.08 -13.08 -21.07
N ASN A 156 -21.75 -14.37 -21.04
CA ASN A 156 -22.62 -15.44 -20.58
C ASN A 156 -21.83 -16.52 -19.82
N GLU A 157 -22.52 -17.21 -18.90
CA GLU A 157 -21.91 -18.24 -18.05
C GLU A 157 -21.32 -19.42 -18.84
N ALA A 158 -21.98 -19.82 -19.93
CA ALA A 158 -21.55 -20.98 -20.71
C ALA A 158 -20.19 -20.77 -21.38
N GLU A 159 -19.93 -19.60 -21.95
CA GLU A 159 -18.61 -19.25 -22.49
C GLU A 159 -17.57 -19.07 -21.39
N ALA A 160 -17.92 -18.36 -20.31
CA ALA A 160 -17.04 -18.15 -19.17
C ALA A 160 -16.56 -19.48 -18.56
N ASP A 161 -17.42 -20.49 -18.54
CA ASP A 161 -17.10 -21.80 -18.01
C ASP A 161 -16.19 -22.63 -18.93
N ARG A 162 -16.37 -22.51 -20.26
CA ARG A 162 -15.49 -23.16 -21.23
C ARG A 162 -14.07 -22.58 -21.22
N TRP A 163 -13.87 -21.34 -20.77
CA TRP A 163 -12.55 -20.74 -20.64
C TRP A 163 -11.60 -21.55 -19.74
N TYR A 164 -12.11 -22.18 -18.68
CA TYR A 164 -11.30 -23.03 -17.80
C TYR A 164 -10.84 -24.35 -18.45
N LEU A 165 -11.42 -24.71 -19.61
CA LEU A 165 -11.07 -25.90 -20.38
C LEU A 165 -10.19 -25.55 -21.60
N ASP A 166 -10.47 -24.43 -22.27
CA ASP A 166 -9.76 -23.96 -23.46
C ASP A 166 -9.70 -22.43 -23.46
N GLN A 167 -8.56 -21.87 -23.02
CA GLN A 167 -8.36 -20.43 -22.90
C GLN A 167 -8.17 -19.73 -24.25
N ASP A 168 -7.77 -20.48 -25.30
CA ASP A 168 -7.43 -19.92 -26.61
C ASP A 168 -8.69 -19.61 -27.43
N LYS A 169 -9.80 -20.28 -27.14
CA LYS A 169 -11.06 -20.18 -27.91
C LYS A 169 -12.22 -19.53 -27.18
N ASN A 170 -12.05 -19.11 -25.94
CA ASN A 170 -13.12 -18.54 -25.14
C ASN A 170 -12.65 -17.24 -24.48
N ARG A 171 -13.56 -16.28 -24.30
CA ARG A 171 -13.26 -15.06 -23.56
C ARG A 171 -13.20 -15.32 -22.06
N ARG A 172 -12.47 -14.46 -21.34
CA ARG A 172 -12.23 -14.63 -19.91
C ARG A 172 -13.52 -14.45 -19.10
N PRO A 173 -13.70 -15.19 -17.99
CA PRO A 173 -14.80 -14.95 -17.06
C PRO A 173 -14.70 -13.53 -16.45
N PRO A 174 -15.83 -12.81 -16.26
CA PRO A 174 -15.83 -11.44 -15.75
C PRO A 174 -15.34 -11.34 -14.29
N GLU A 175 -15.28 -12.45 -13.54
CA GLU A 175 -14.60 -12.50 -12.24
C GLU A 175 -13.10 -12.17 -12.34
N LEU A 176 -12.49 -12.26 -13.53
CA LEU A 176 -11.09 -11.91 -13.79
C LEU A 176 -10.91 -10.49 -14.35
N LEU A 177 -11.92 -9.63 -14.21
CA LEU A 177 -11.78 -8.19 -14.46
C LEU A 177 -10.72 -7.57 -13.52
N PRO A 178 -10.18 -6.38 -13.85
CA PRO A 178 -9.31 -5.64 -12.96
C PRO A 178 -9.89 -5.48 -11.55
N ARG A 179 -9.02 -5.45 -10.54
CA ARG A 179 -9.41 -5.47 -9.12
C ARG A 179 -10.38 -4.36 -8.74
N ASP A 180 -10.20 -3.17 -9.30
CA ASP A 180 -11.07 -2.02 -9.05
C ASP A 180 -12.48 -2.22 -9.62
N GLU A 181 -12.63 -2.83 -10.81
CA GLU A 181 -13.94 -3.20 -11.38
C GLU A 181 -14.69 -4.19 -10.50
N VAL A 182 -14.01 -5.29 -10.10
CA VAL A 182 -14.62 -6.32 -9.24
C VAL A 182 -14.99 -5.74 -7.88
N ALA A 183 -14.12 -4.91 -7.29
CA ALA A 183 -14.39 -4.28 -6.01
C ALA A 183 -15.60 -3.32 -6.06
N ARG A 184 -15.75 -2.54 -7.14
CA ARG A 184 -16.92 -1.67 -7.37
C ARG A 184 -18.20 -2.48 -7.60
N ALA A 185 -18.13 -3.58 -8.34
CA ALA A 185 -19.27 -4.47 -8.56
C ALA A 185 -19.79 -5.05 -7.23
N ILE A 186 -18.89 -5.57 -6.38
CA ILE A 186 -19.26 -6.08 -5.04
C ILE A 186 -19.92 -4.98 -4.20
N ASN A 187 -19.32 -3.79 -4.15
CA ASN A 187 -19.88 -2.68 -3.37
C ASN A 187 -21.26 -2.24 -3.91
N SER A 188 -21.48 -2.31 -5.23
CA SER A 188 -22.78 -1.99 -5.84
C SER A 188 -23.85 -3.02 -5.47
N GLU A 189 -23.50 -4.31 -5.44
CA GLU A 189 -24.41 -5.37 -4.95
C GLU A 189 -24.77 -5.16 -3.47
N VAL A 190 -23.78 -4.89 -2.62
CA VAL A 190 -23.98 -4.63 -1.19
C VAL A 190 -24.90 -3.41 -0.97
N LYS A 191 -24.60 -2.28 -1.62
CA LYS A 191 -25.43 -1.06 -1.53
C LYS A 191 -26.85 -1.27 -2.02
N ALA A 192 -27.05 -2.14 -3.01
CA ALA A 192 -28.36 -2.45 -3.54
C ALA A 192 -29.12 -3.52 -2.72
N GLY A 193 -28.64 -3.87 -1.52
CA GLY A 193 -29.29 -4.82 -0.61
C GLY A 193 -29.16 -6.29 -1.03
N ARG A 194 -28.28 -6.60 -1.99
CA ARG A 194 -27.99 -7.97 -2.46
C ARG A 194 -26.68 -8.53 -1.88
N GLY A 195 -26.03 -7.77 -1.01
CA GLY A 195 -24.89 -8.26 -0.22
C GLY A 195 -25.34 -9.16 0.93
N THR A 196 -24.37 -9.83 1.54
CA THR A 196 -24.58 -10.58 2.77
C THR A 196 -24.77 -9.66 3.97
N GLU A 197 -25.27 -10.21 5.08
CA GLU A 197 -25.53 -9.43 6.30
C GLU A 197 -24.27 -8.77 6.89
N HIS A 198 -23.08 -9.30 6.58
CA HIS A 198 -21.80 -8.77 7.03
C HIS A 198 -21.17 -7.77 6.06
N GLY A 199 -21.84 -7.44 4.94
CA GLY A 199 -21.37 -6.45 3.96
C GLY A 199 -20.46 -7.02 2.88
N GLY A 200 -20.63 -8.29 2.50
CA GLY A 200 -19.88 -8.95 1.44
C GLY A 200 -20.75 -9.61 0.36
N VAL A 201 -20.13 -10.49 -0.41
CA VAL A 201 -20.75 -11.44 -1.36
C VAL A 201 -20.11 -12.81 -1.17
N PHE A 202 -20.60 -13.85 -1.85
CA PHE A 202 -20.02 -15.17 -1.79
C PHE A 202 -19.00 -15.40 -2.92
N LEU A 203 -17.86 -16.02 -2.59
CA LEU A 203 -16.91 -16.60 -3.52
C LEU A 203 -16.89 -18.12 -3.34
N ASP A 204 -17.26 -18.86 -4.39
CA ASP A 204 -17.43 -20.32 -4.31
C ASP A 204 -16.68 -21.04 -5.43
N VAL A 205 -15.79 -21.96 -5.04
CA VAL A 205 -15.10 -22.88 -5.95
C VAL A 205 -15.58 -24.33 -5.78
N SER A 206 -16.23 -24.63 -4.65
CA SER A 206 -16.63 -25.99 -4.24
C SER A 206 -17.68 -26.60 -5.16
N LYS A 207 -18.54 -25.76 -5.76
CA LYS A 207 -19.58 -26.21 -6.70
C LYS A 207 -19.03 -26.63 -8.07
N ARG A 208 -17.77 -26.33 -8.36
CA ARG A 208 -17.17 -26.49 -9.69
C ARG A 208 -15.99 -27.46 -9.71
N LEU A 209 -15.25 -27.54 -8.60
CA LEU A 209 -14.10 -28.42 -8.46
C LEU A 209 -14.32 -29.43 -7.34
N SER A 210 -13.81 -30.65 -7.50
CA SER A 210 -13.80 -31.63 -6.42
C SER A 210 -12.84 -31.19 -5.30
N ALA A 211 -13.10 -31.67 -4.07
CA ALA A 211 -12.26 -31.38 -2.92
C ALA A 211 -10.78 -31.76 -3.14
N GLU A 212 -10.51 -32.84 -3.88
CA GLU A 212 -9.15 -33.27 -4.22
C GLU A 212 -8.44 -32.24 -5.12
N ILE A 213 -9.14 -31.73 -6.15
CA ILE A 213 -8.59 -30.72 -7.06
C ILE A 213 -8.32 -29.42 -6.30
N ILE A 214 -9.25 -28.99 -5.45
CA ILE A 214 -9.10 -27.77 -4.65
C ILE A 214 -7.87 -27.87 -3.74
N LYS A 215 -7.73 -28.97 -2.98
CA LYS A 215 -6.57 -29.18 -2.10
C LYS A 215 -5.25 -29.27 -2.87
N LYS A 216 -5.26 -29.79 -4.09
CA LYS A 216 -4.07 -29.87 -4.95
C LYS A 216 -3.66 -28.52 -5.53
N ARG A 217 -4.61 -27.71 -6.01
CA ARG A 217 -4.33 -26.44 -6.71
C ARG A 217 -4.29 -25.22 -5.79
N LEU A 218 -5.04 -25.26 -4.69
CA LEU A 218 -5.16 -24.19 -3.71
C LEU A 218 -4.80 -24.68 -2.29
N PRO A 219 -3.67 -25.41 -2.09
CA PRO A 219 -3.35 -26.05 -0.81
C PRO A 219 -3.21 -25.05 0.33
N SER A 220 -2.55 -23.91 0.06
CA SER A 220 -2.35 -22.85 1.05
C SER A 220 -3.66 -22.18 1.46
N MET A 221 -4.57 -21.92 0.52
CA MET A 221 -5.87 -21.31 0.83
C MET A 221 -6.76 -22.25 1.63
N TRP A 222 -6.84 -23.52 1.22
CA TRP A 222 -7.61 -24.51 1.96
C TRP A 222 -7.08 -24.66 3.38
N HIS A 223 -5.77 -24.88 3.54
CA HIS A 223 -5.16 -25.02 4.85
C HIS A 223 -5.33 -23.76 5.71
N GLN A 224 -5.07 -22.58 5.15
CA GLN A 224 -5.16 -21.31 5.88
C GLN A 224 -6.56 -21.06 6.45
N PHE A 225 -7.62 -21.15 5.64
CA PHE A 225 -8.96 -20.83 6.11
C PHE A 225 -9.58 -21.96 6.95
N TYR A 226 -9.22 -23.21 6.66
CA TYR A 226 -9.62 -24.34 7.49
C TYR A 226 -9.00 -24.25 8.89
N GLU A 227 -7.70 -23.99 9.00
CA GLU A 227 -7.01 -23.90 10.30
C GLU A 227 -7.40 -22.64 11.09
N LEU A 228 -7.48 -21.47 10.44
CA LEU A 228 -7.70 -20.20 11.14
C LEU A 228 -9.17 -19.92 11.48
N ALA A 229 -10.11 -20.50 10.72
CA ALA A 229 -11.53 -20.17 10.82
C ALA A 229 -12.48 -21.37 10.72
N GLY A 230 -11.98 -22.59 10.46
CA GLY A 230 -12.83 -23.76 10.22
C GLY A 230 -13.60 -23.69 8.90
N VAL A 231 -13.27 -22.74 8.01
CA VAL A 231 -13.96 -22.57 6.73
C VAL A 231 -13.40 -23.57 5.73
N ASP A 232 -14.19 -24.58 5.38
CA ASP A 232 -13.79 -25.61 4.43
C ASP A 232 -14.20 -25.21 3.01
N ILE A 233 -13.29 -24.53 2.30
CA ILE A 233 -13.51 -24.04 0.92
C ILE A 233 -13.82 -25.15 -0.09
N THR A 234 -13.69 -26.43 0.30
CA THR A 234 -14.10 -27.58 -0.52
C THR A 234 -15.58 -27.93 -0.40
N LYS A 235 -16.31 -27.29 0.52
CA LYS A 235 -17.71 -27.60 0.85
C LYS A 235 -18.61 -26.38 0.88
N GLU A 236 -18.07 -25.23 1.28
CA GLU A 236 -18.87 -24.01 1.51
C GLU A 236 -18.25 -22.77 0.85
N PRO A 237 -19.07 -21.78 0.48
CA PRO A 237 -18.59 -20.52 -0.06
C PRO A 237 -17.89 -19.67 1.01
N MET A 238 -16.90 -18.89 0.59
CA MET A 238 -16.31 -17.85 1.43
C MET A 238 -17.11 -16.55 1.30
N GLU A 239 -17.30 -15.85 2.41
CA GLU A 239 -17.89 -14.52 2.39
C GLU A 239 -16.79 -13.47 2.26
N VAL A 240 -16.81 -12.75 1.13
CA VAL A 240 -15.72 -11.88 0.71
C VAL A 240 -16.19 -10.47 0.36
N GLY A 241 -15.29 -9.51 0.46
CA GLY A 241 -15.55 -8.13 0.10
C GLY A 241 -14.28 -7.31 -0.06
N PRO A 242 -14.42 -6.08 -0.58
CA PRO A 242 -13.28 -5.24 -0.88
C PRO A 242 -12.48 -4.86 0.36
N THR A 243 -11.16 -5.01 0.30
CA THR A 243 -10.25 -4.83 1.46
C THR A 243 -9.00 -4.04 1.05
N CYS A 244 -8.58 -3.06 1.85
CA CYS A 244 -7.37 -2.28 1.58
C CYS A 244 -6.16 -3.21 1.51
N HIS A 245 -5.40 -3.17 0.41
CA HIS A 245 -4.42 -4.21 0.10
C HIS A 245 -3.03 -3.68 -0.23
N TYR A 246 -2.93 -2.61 -1.02
CA TYR A 246 -1.64 -2.08 -1.47
C TYR A 246 -1.74 -0.58 -1.73
N VAL A 247 -0.70 0.19 -1.42
CA VAL A 247 -0.60 1.60 -1.80
C VAL A 247 0.31 1.75 -3.01
N MET A 248 -0.18 2.38 -4.07
CA MET A 248 0.62 2.61 -5.29
C MET A 248 1.44 3.90 -5.20
N GLY A 249 0.89 4.89 -4.50
CA GLY A 249 1.65 6.07 -4.09
C GLY A 249 2.72 5.72 -3.07
N GLY A 250 3.66 6.63 -2.86
CA GLY A 250 4.76 6.41 -1.92
C GLY A 250 5.78 7.53 -1.97
N VAL A 251 6.94 7.32 -1.37
CA VAL A 251 8.07 8.26 -1.46
C VAL A 251 8.43 8.50 -2.93
N GLU A 252 8.50 9.78 -3.31
CA GLU A 252 8.94 10.18 -4.64
C GLU A 252 10.44 9.89 -4.77
N VAL A 253 10.80 9.02 -5.72
CA VAL A 253 12.19 8.59 -5.94
C VAL A 253 12.65 8.83 -7.37
N VAL A 254 13.95 9.02 -7.54
CA VAL A 254 14.60 9.00 -8.85
C VAL A 254 14.62 7.54 -9.35
N PRO A 255 14.02 7.20 -10.51
CA PRO A 255 13.84 5.81 -10.94
C PRO A 255 15.14 5.00 -11.03
N ASP A 256 16.24 5.63 -11.43
CA ASP A 256 17.48 4.90 -11.72
C ASP A 256 18.24 4.42 -10.48
N ASN A 257 18.23 5.23 -9.42
CA ASN A 257 19.03 5.00 -8.22
C ASN A 257 18.20 4.93 -6.92
N ALA A 258 16.88 5.12 -7.03
CA ALA A 258 15.92 5.12 -5.93
C ALA A 258 16.18 6.15 -4.83
N ALA A 259 16.94 7.22 -5.13
CA ALA A 259 17.14 8.34 -4.21
C ALA A 259 15.84 9.11 -4.03
N ALA A 260 15.49 9.41 -2.77
CA ALA A 260 14.31 10.20 -2.46
C ALA A 260 14.52 11.66 -2.91
N VAL A 261 13.53 12.20 -3.63
CA VAL A 261 13.60 13.56 -4.17
C VAL A 261 13.59 14.57 -3.02
N GLY A 262 14.55 15.50 -3.04
CA GLY A 262 14.65 16.61 -2.07
C GLY A 262 15.47 16.31 -0.80
N VAL A 263 15.90 15.06 -0.58
CA VAL A 263 16.66 14.68 0.63
C VAL A 263 17.92 13.88 0.27
N PRO A 264 19.08 14.54 0.10
CA PRO A 264 20.34 13.86 -0.20
C PRO A 264 20.69 12.82 0.87
N GLY A 265 21.04 11.61 0.42
CA GLY A 265 21.37 10.47 1.29
C GLY A 265 20.15 9.64 1.74
N LEU A 266 18.93 10.04 1.39
CA LEU A 266 17.73 9.23 1.63
C LEU A 266 17.36 8.45 0.36
N PHE A 267 17.00 7.19 0.53
CA PHE A 267 16.56 6.29 -0.55
C PHE A 267 15.30 5.55 -0.09
N ALA A 268 14.48 5.08 -1.04
CA ALA A 268 13.29 4.30 -0.73
C ALA A 268 13.06 3.18 -1.76
N ALA A 269 12.62 2.01 -1.31
CA ALA A 269 12.33 0.87 -2.19
C ALA A 269 11.22 -0.04 -1.67
N GLY A 270 10.53 -0.71 -2.61
CA GLY A 270 9.35 -1.53 -2.32
C GLY A 270 8.10 -0.68 -2.15
N GLU A 271 7.09 -1.21 -1.45
CA GLU A 271 5.77 -0.57 -1.32
C GLU A 271 5.79 0.83 -0.68
N VAL A 272 6.85 1.20 0.02
CA VAL A 272 7.01 2.56 0.55
C VAL A 272 7.36 3.60 -0.52
N ALA A 273 7.85 3.17 -1.70
CA ALA A 273 8.23 4.03 -2.81
C ALA A 273 7.10 4.08 -3.85
N GLY A 274 6.85 5.27 -4.40
CA GLY A 274 5.79 5.50 -5.39
C GLY A 274 6.28 5.51 -6.84
N GLY A 275 5.34 5.67 -7.76
CA GLY A 275 5.59 5.94 -9.18
C GLY A 275 5.55 4.73 -10.11
N MET A 276 6.14 3.59 -9.72
CA MET A 276 6.26 2.41 -10.62
C MET A 276 4.90 1.84 -11.06
N HIS A 277 3.95 1.76 -10.14
CA HIS A 277 2.66 1.08 -10.36
C HIS A 277 1.57 1.99 -10.94
N GLY A 278 1.86 3.29 -11.11
CA GLY A 278 0.89 4.29 -11.53
C GLY A 278 -0.41 4.22 -10.72
N SER A 279 -1.55 4.28 -11.41
CA SER A 279 -2.86 4.28 -10.76
C SER A 279 -3.35 2.90 -10.30
N ASN A 280 -2.73 1.80 -10.73
CA ASN A 280 -3.16 0.45 -10.35
C ASN A 280 -2.06 -0.58 -10.54
N ARG A 281 -1.66 -1.25 -9.46
CA ARG A 281 -0.67 -2.33 -9.50
C ARG A 281 -1.24 -3.60 -10.14
N LEU A 282 -0.48 -4.21 -11.06
CA LEU A 282 -0.74 -5.56 -11.54
C LEU A 282 -0.41 -6.63 -10.48
N GLY A 283 -1.27 -7.64 -10.37
CA GLY A 283 -1.05 -8.80 -9.49
C GLY A 283 0.29 -9.48 -9.79
N GLY A 284 1.03 -9.86 -8.75
CA GLY A 284 2.38 -10.46 -8.88
C GLY A 284 3.55 -9.48 -8.98
N ASN A 285 3.37 -8.26 -9.50
CA ASN A 285 4.48 -7.33 -9.75
C ASN A 285 5.17 -6.79 -8.49
N SER A 286 4.48 -6.74 -7.34
CA SER A 286 5.06 -6.20 -6.10
C SER A 286 6.28 -7.01 -5.63
N LEU A 287 6.32 -8.33 -5.84
CA LEU A 287 7.48 -9.12 -5.40
C LEU A 287 8.72 -8.84 -6.27
N SER A 288 8.52 -8.64 -7.57
CA SER A 288 9.58 -8.27 -8.50
C SER A 288 10.11 -6.86 -8.21
N ASP A 289 9.23 -5.93 -7.87
CA ASP A 289 9.56 -4.58 -7.40
C ASP A 289 10.56 -4.61 -6.23
N LEU A 290 10.27 -5.38 -5.18
CA LEU A 290 11.16 -5.51 -4.01
C LEU A 290 12.60 -5.90 -4.41
N LEU A 291 12.74 -6.85 -5.33
CA LEU A 291 14.05 -7.36 -5.75
C LEU A 291 14.80 -6.37 -6.64
N VAL A 292 14.10 -5.76 -7.60
CA VAL A 292 14.70 -4.84 -8.58
C VAL A 292 15.06 -3.51 -7.92
N PHE A 293 14.09 -2.87 -7.27
CA PHE A 293 14.29 -1.54 -6.69
C PHE A 293 15.05 -1.60 -5.36
N GLY A 294 14.95 -2.70 -4.61
CA GLY A 294 15.84 -2.94 -3.47
C GLY A 294 17.32 -3.00 -3.90
N ARG A 295 17.62 -3.67 -5.02
CA ARG A 295 18.97 -3.68 -5.60
C ARG A 295 19.39 -2.29 -6.08
N ARG A 296 18.51 -1.56 -6.78
CA ARG A 296 18.81 -0.20 -7.27
C ARG A 296 19.08 0.77 -6.13
N ALA A 297 18.27 0.76 -5.07
CA ALA A 297 18.49 1.57 -3.88
C ALA A 297 19.83 1.25 -3.21
N GLY A 298 20.18 -0.04 -3.09
CA GLY A 298 21.49 -0.45 -2.58
C GLY A 298 22.65 0.08 -3.41
N MET A 299 22.56 -0.03 -4.74
CA MET A 299 23.59 0.50 -5.65
C MET A 299 23.68 2.03 -5.60
N GLY A 300 22.53 2.72 -5.59
CA GLY A 300 22.46 4.18 -5.47
C GLY A 300 23.07 4.68 -4.16
N ALA A 301 22.76 4.02 -3.04
CA ALA A 301 23.35 4.34 -1.74
C ALA A 301 24.87 4.10 -1.72
N VAL A 302 25.37 3.03 -2.33
CA VAL A 302 26.82 2.77 -2.44
C VAL A 302 27.53 3.89 -3.21
N GLU A 303 27.01 4.29 -4.36
CA GLU A 303 27.61 5.38 -5.14
C GLU A 303 27.55 6.72 -4.38
N TYR A 304 26.44 7.00 -3.69
CA TYR A 304 26.33 8.17 -2.84
C TYR A 304 27.37 8.19 -1.72
N VAL A 305 27.55 7.07 -1.00
CA VAL A 305 28.51 6.97 0.13
C VAL A 305 29.96 7.00 -0.33
N LYS A 306 30.28 6.54 -1.55
CA LYS A 306 31.63 6.74 -2.13
C LYS A 306 31.93 8.21 -2.41
N ALA A 307 30.91 8.96 -2.84
CA ALA A 307 31.04 10.38 -3.19
C ALA A 307 30.91 11.32 -1.99
N ASN A 308 30.30 10.88 -0.88
CA ASN A 308 29.94 11.73 0.25
C ASN A 308 30.45 11.16 1.57
N LYS A 309 30.86 12.06 2.48
CA LYS A 309 31.23 11.69 3.85
C LYS A 309 30.03 11.77 4.79
N ALA A 310 30.06 10.93 5.82
CA ALA A 310 29.13 11.01 6.94
C ALA A 310 29.26 12.37 7.63
N THR A 311 28.12 12.94 8.01
CA THR A 311 28.06 14.12 8.88
C THR A 311 27.63 13.66 10.26
N PRO A 312 28.39 13.96 11.33
CA PRO A 312 28.01 13.62 12.69
C PRO A 312 26.69 14.27 13.09
N VAL A 313 25.90 13.59 13.90
CA VAL A 313 24.62 14.11 14.40
C VAL A 313 24.87 15.09 15.55
N SER A 314 24.25 16.27 15.51
CA SER A 314 24.38 17.26 16.58
C SER A 314 23.68 16.82 17.88
N GLU A 315 24.23 17.24 19.03
CA GLU A 315 23.58 17.03 20.33
C GLU A 315 22.16 17.63 20.38
N SER A 316 21.92 18.72 19.68
CA SER A 316 20.59 19.33 19.53
C SER A 316 19.61 18.41 18.82
N ALA A 317 20.03 17.74 17.74
CA ALA A 317 19.18 16.80 17.01
C ALA A 317 18.85 15.58 17.88
N ILE A 318 19.85 15.04 18.61
CA ILE A 318 19.65 13.94 19.56
C ILE A 318 18.67 14.32 20.65
N LYS A 319 18.85 15.49 21.28
CA LYS A 319 17.96 15.98 22.34
C LYS A 319 16.53 16.18 21.85
N SER A 320 16.35 16.71 20.63
CA SER A 320 15.03 16.87 20.02
C SER A 320 14.35 15.52 19.77
N ALA A 321 15.07 14.54 19.21
CA ALA A 321 14.54 13.21 18.92
C ALA A 321 14.17 12.46 20.21
N SER A 322 15.06 12.49 21.22
CA SER A 322 14.82 11.93 22.55
C SER A 322 13.60 12.57 23.23
N GLY A 323 13.48 13.90 23.15
CA GLY A 323 12.32 14.63 23.69
C GLY A 323 10.99 14.20 23.07
N ARG A 324 10.96 13.85 21.77
CA ARG A 324 9.76 13.30 21.12
C ARG A 324 9.39 11.91 21.63
N ILE A 325 10.38 11.07 21.90
CA ILE A 325 10.18 9.73 22.48
C ILE A 325 9.61 9.84 23.89
N GLU A 326 10.10 10.79 24.69
CA GLU A 326 9.65 10.98 26.07
C GLU A 326 8.29 11.69 26.20
N ALA A 327 7.93 12.56 25.24
CA ALA A 327 6.76 13.44 25.35
C ALA A 327 5.42 12.77 25.72
N PRO A 328 5.06 11.55 25.25
CA PRO A 328 3.82 10.90 25.67
C PRO A 328 3.77 10.50 27.15
N PHE A 329 4.93 10.32 27.81
CA PHE A 329 5.01 9.96 29.23
C PHE A 329 4.95 11.17 30.16
N THR A 330 5.22 12.38 29.65
CA THR A 330 5.20 13.60 30.46
C THR A 330 3.80 14.21 30.58
N ARG A 331 2.78 13.63 29.93
CA ARG A 331 1.40 14.14 29.89
C ARG A 331 0.52 13.34 30.84
N THR A 332 -0.37 14.01 31.57
CA THR A 332 -1.31 13.40 32.51
C THR A 332 -2.75 13.66 32.07
N GLY A 333 -3.58 12.61 32.01
CA GLY A 333 -4.99 12.73 31.61
C GLY A 333 -5.20 13.12 30.15
N GLY A 334 -4.25 12.76 29.28
CA GLY A 334 -4.29 13.05 27.85
C GLY A 334 -5.19 12.10 27.06
N GLU A 335 -5.11 12.20 25.73
CA GLU A 335 -5.86 11.36 24.80
C GLU A 335 -5.32 9.91 24.77
N ASN A 336 -6.19 8.97 24.42
CA ASN A 336 -5.83 7.57 24.24
C ASN A 336 -5.59 7.25 22.75
N ALA A 337 -4.40 6.74 22.43
CA ALA A 337 -4.00 6.44 21.05
C ALA A 337 -4.92 5.41 20.36
N TYR A 338 -5.45 4.42 21.07
CA TYR A 338 -6.36 3.43 20.51
C TYR A 338 -7.70 4.03 20.10
N THR A 339 -8.23 4.94 20.92
CA THR A 339 -9.48 5.66 20.61
C THR A 339 -9.30 6.49 19.34
N LEU A 340 -8.23 7.29 19.28
CA LEU A 340 -7.94 8.11 18.10
C LEU A 340 -7.63 7.28 16.85
N HIS A 341 -6.95 6.14 16.99
CA HIS A 341 -6.69 5.21 15.89
C HIS A 341 -7.99 4.60 15.36
N SER A 342 -8.89 4.16 16.25
CA SER A 342 -10.20 3.66 15.84
C SER A 342 -11.03 4.74 15.14
N GLU A 343 -11.01 5.98 15.63
CA GLU A 343 -11.66 7.11 14.94
C GLU A 343 -11.06 7.34 13.55
N LEU A 344 -9.73 7.31 13.41
CA LEU A 344 -9.05 7.46 12.11
C LEU A 344 -9.45 6.34 11.15
N GLN A 345 -9.48 5.09 11.60
CA GLN A 345 -9.87 3.94 10.78
C GLN A 345 -11.32 4.04 10.29
N GLU A 346 -12.25 4.55 11.10
CA GLU A 346 -13.62 4.82 10.66
C GLU A 346 -13.67 5.93 9.62
N VAL A 347 -12.90 7.01 9.81
CA VAL A 347 -12.84 8.13 8.85
C VAL A 347 -12.30 7.65 7.50
N THR A 348 -11.17 6.95 7.49
CA THR A 348 -10.51 6.52 6.26
C THR A 348 -11.30 5.44 5.53
N HIS A 349 -11.86 4.46 6.26
CA HIS A 349 -12.63 3.39 5.66
C HIS A 349 -13.92 3.90 5.01
N ASN A 350 -14.63 4.81 5.68
CA ASN A 350 -15.93 5.28 5.20
C ASN A 350 -15.83 6.44 4.21
N LEU A 351 -14.84 7.33 4.34
CA LEU A 351 -14.77 8.60 3.58
C LEU A 351 -13.61 8.67 2.57
N VAL A 352 -12.61 7.80 2.71
CA VAL A 352 -11.41 7.74 1.84
C VAL A 352 -11.23 6.34 1.24
N GLY A 353 -12.30 5.54 1.27
CA GLY A 353 -12.32 4.17 0.77
C GLY A 353 -12.25 4.06 -0.76
N ILE A 354 -12.94 3.06 -1.30
CA ILE A 354 -12.92 2.75 -2.74
C ILE A 354 -13.63 3.82 -3.55
N ILE A 355 -14.87 4.10 -3.17
CA ILE A 355 -15.74 5.07 -3.83
C ILE A 355 -15.72 6.33 -2.98
N ARG A 356 -15.45 7.46 -3.63
CA ARG A 356 -15.26 8.75 -2.97
C ARG A 356 -16.14 9.80 -3.62
N THR A 357 -16.49 10.82 -2.86
CA THR A 357 -17.13 12.04 -3.36
C THR A 357 -16.42 13.27 -2.80
N LYS A 358 -16.55 14.43 -3.46
CA LYS A 358 -15.97 15.69 -2.98
C LYS A 358 -16.35 16.01 -1.52
N ASN A 359 -17.62 15.81 -1.17
CA ASN A 359 -18.14 16.14 0.15
C ASN A 359 -17.58 15.22 1.23
N GLU A 360 -17.51 13.91 0.97
CA GLU A 360 -16.93 12.94 1.91
C GLU A 360 -15.44 13.18 2.11
N LEU A 361 -14.70 13.47 1.03
CA LEU A 361 -13.27 13.79 1.11
C LEU A 361 -13.00 15.08 1.88
N ALA A 362 -13.80 16.13 1.67
CA ALA A 362 -13.69 17.36 2.44
C ALA A 362 -13.94 17.11 3.95
N ALA A 363 -14.97 16.31 4.27
CA ALA A 363 -15.25 15.92 5.65
C ALA A 363 -14.12 15.05 6.25
N ALA A 364 -13.51 14.17 5.46
CA ALA A 364 -12.37 13.37 5.89
C ALA A 364 -11.17 14.25 6.26
N ILE A 365 -10.80 15.21 5.41
CA ILE A 365 -9.69 16.14 5.64
C ILE A 365 -9.91 16.92 6.95
N GLU A 366 -11.12 17.44 7.17
CA GLU A 366 -11.45 18.16 8.41
C GLU A 366 -11.34 17.25 9.65
N LYS A 367 -11.88 16.03 9.58
CA LYS A 367 -11.84 15.06 10.69
C LYS A 367 -10.41 14.61 10.99
N ILE A 368 -9.60 14.33 9.98
CA ILE A 368 -8.18 13.97 10.12
C ILE A 368 -7.41 15.09 10.81
N ALA A 369 -7.63 16.35 10.41
CA ALA A 369 -7.00 17.50 11.06
C ALA A 369 -7.38 17.63 12.54
N LYS A 370 -8.65 17.38 12.89
CA LYS A 370 -9.11 17.35 14.29
C LYS A 370 -8.47 16.22 15.10
N ILE A 371 -8.36 15.02 14.52
CA ILE A 371 -7.68 13.89 15.18
C ILE A 371 -6.20 14.23 15.41
N ARG A 372 -5.51 14.84 14.44
CA ARG A 372 -4.12 15.28 14.61
C ARG A 372 -3.94 16.34 15.70
N ALA A 373 -4.84 17.32 15.78
CA ALA A 373 -4.79 18.31 16.86
C ALA A 373 -4.92 17.65 18.24
N ARG A 374 -5.79 16.63 18.36
CA ARG A 374 -5.96 15.83 19.59
C ARG A 374 -4.76 14.91 19.85
N SER A 375 -4.15 14.33 18.81
CA SER A 375 -3.02 13.39 18.97
C SER A 375 -1.79 14.04 19.62
N ALA A 376 -1.64 15.36 19.49
CA ALA A 376 -0.60 16.12 20.19
C ALA A 376 -0.71 16.03 21.73
N ASN A 377 -1.87 15.65 22.28
CA ASN A 377 -2.10 15.48 23.71
C ASN A 377 -2.18 14.01 24.15
N ILE A 378 -1.71 13.05 23.34
CA ILE A 378 -1.72 11.63 23.73
C ILE A 378 -0.85 11.41 24.97
N SER A 379 -1.40 10.75 25.99
CA SER A 379 -0.64 10.27 27.15
C SER A 379 -0.53 8.76 27.14
N VAL A 380 0.59 8.23 27.61
CA VAL A 380 0.83 6.79 27.72
C VAL A 380 0.95 6.40 29.19
N SER A 381 0.30 5.30 29.58
CA SER A 381 0.44 4.69 30.89
C SER A 381 1.49 3.57 30.87
N GLY A 382 2.12 3.31 32.02
CA GLY A 382 3.14 2.28 32.16
C GLY A 382 4.53 2.72 31.70
N GLY A 383 5.44 1.76 31.55
CA GLY A 383 6.80 2.00 31.05
C GLY A 383 6.92 1.86 29.54
N ARG A 384 8.15 1.94 29.00
CA ARG A 384 8.40 1.86 27.54
C ARG A 384 8.46 0.43 26.99
N LYS A 385 8.82 -0.55 27.82
CA LYS A 385 9.09 -1.95 27.42
C LYS A 385 7.85 -2.62 26.87
N PHE A 386 7.89 -3.01 25.60
CA PHE A 386 6.79 -3.63 24.86
C PHE A 386 5.44 -2.98 25.13
N ASN A 387 5.41 -1.65 25.22
CA ASN A 387 4.18 -0.93 25.52
C ASN A 387 3.41 -0.66 24.22
N PRO A 388 2.29 -1.35 23.96
CA PRO A 388 1.56 -1.20 22.71
C PRO A 388 0.93 0.19 22.57
N GLY A 389 0.55 0.84 23.68
CA GLY A 389 0.01 2.21 23.65
C GLY A 389 1.08 3.23 23.29
N PHE A 390 2.31 3.02 23.76
CA PHE A 390 3.48 3.80 23.39
C PHE A 390 3.82 3.66 21.90
N HIS A 391 3.87 2.43 21.38
CA HIS A 391 4.15 2.20 19.97
C HIS A 391 3.08 2.84 19.08
N LEU A 392 1.80 2.62 19.41
CA LEU A 392 0.69 3.16 18.64
C LEU A 392 0.67 4.70 18.64
N ALA A 393 1.20 5.37 19.67
CA ALA A 393 1.27 6.82 19.69
C ALA A 393 2.11 7.39 18.54
N PHE A 394 3.19 6.71 18.12
CA PHE A 394 3.98 7.11 16.95
C PHE A 394 3.35 6.62 15.64
N ASP A 395 2.88 5.37 15.60
CA ASP A 395 2.19 4.81 14.44
C ASP A 395 1.02 5.71 14.03
N LEU A 396 0.28 6.27 15.00
CA LEU A 396 -0.87 7.12 14.75
C LEU A 396 -0.49 8.43 14.05
N ASP A 397 0.61 9.06 14.46
CA ASP A 397 1.10 10.26 13.79
C ASP A 397 1.49 9.96 12.33
N ASN A 398 2.10 8.80 12.10
CA ASN A 398 2.45 8.34 10.75
C ASN A 398 1.21 8.09 9.89
N MET A 399 0.22 7.35 10.42
CA MET A 399 -1.05 7.09 9.75
C MET A 399 -1.83 8.37 9.48
N LEU A 400 -1.79 9.37 10.35
CA LEU A 400 -2.44 10.67 10.14
C LEU A 400 -1.82 11.44 8.98
N LEU A 401 -0.50 11.40 8.79
CA LEU A 401 0.18 12.04 7.66
C LEU A 401 -0.15 11.36 6.33
N VAL A 402 -0.14 10.03 6.33
CA VAL A 402 -0.53 9.25 5.15
C VAL A 402 -2.00 9.48 4.80
N ALA A 403 -2.92 9.40 5.78
CA ALA A 403 -4.34 9.59 5.57
C ALA A 403 -4.66 11.00 5.03
N GLU A 404 -3.99 12.03 5.57
CA GLU A 404 -4.11 13.40 5.06
C GLU A 404 -3.59 13.52 3.62
N SER A 405 -2.44 12.91 3.31
CA SER A 405 -1.87 12.89 1.96
C SER A 405 -2.83 12.25 0.96
N THR A 406 -3.37 11.07 1.30
CA THR A 406 -4.35 10.37 0.46
C THR A 406 -5.62 11.20 0.25
N ALA A 407 -6.20 11.76 1.31
CA ALA A 407 -7.45 12.53 1.19
C ALA A 407 -7.26 13.83 0.39
N LYS A 408 -6.15 14.55 0.61
CA LYS A 408 -5.84 15.79 -0.11
C LYS A 408 -5.47 15.56 -1.58
N CYS A 409 -4.76 14.49 -1.92
CA CYS A 409 -4.57 14.14 -3.33
C CYS A 409 -5.90 13.70 -4.00
N ALA A 410 -6.72 12.94 -3.27
CA ALA A 410 -7.98 12.41 -3.81
C ALA A 410 -9.03 13.49 -4.08
N ILE A 411 -9.08 14.57 -3.27
CA ILE A 411 -10.05 15.65 -3.49
C ILE A 411 -9.70 16.50 -4.71
N GLU A 412 -8.40 16.70 -4.95
CA GLU A 412 -7.88 17.44 -6.10
C GLU A 412 -8.10 16.70 -7.42
N ARG A 413 -8.00 15.37 -7.44
CA ARG A 413 -8.23 14.55 -8.65
C ARG A 413 -9.73 14.42 -8.93
N GLU A 414 -10.21 15.12 -9.95
CA GLU A 414 -11.60 15.07 -10.42
C GLU A 414 -11.74 14.11 -11.62
N GLU A 415 -11.40 12.83 -11.40
CA GLU A 415 -11.63 11.70 -12.33
C GLU A 415 -11.72 10.36 -11.56
N SER A 416 -12.01 9.28 -12.27
CA SER A 416 -11.88 7.91 -11.78
C SER A 416 -10.86 7.13 -12.61
N ARG A 417 -9.83 6.60 -11.95
CA ARG A 417 -8.73 5.86 -12.58
C ARG A 417 -8.10 4.89 -11.59
N GLY A 418 -8.10 3.60 -11.91
CA GLY A 418 -7.44 2.57 -11.10
C GLY A 418 -7.92 2.55 -9.64
N GLY A 419 -6.99 2.61 -8.68
CA GLY A 419 -7.24 2.66 -7.24
C GLY A 419 -7.85 3.97 -6.71
N HIS A 420 -8.32 4.84 -7.60
CA HIS A 420 -9.02 6.07 -7.28
C HIS A 420 -10.36 6.11 -8.03
N THR A 421 -11.48 6.12 -7.33
CA THR A 421 -12.82 6.26 -7.93
C THR A 421 -13.58 7.41 -7.27
N ARG A 422 -14.08 8.33 -8.10
CA ARG A 422 -14.93 9.47 -7.75
C ARG A 422 -16.30 9.27 -8.36
N ASP A 423 -17.32 9.06 -7.52
CA ASP A 423 -18.69 8.85 -8.00
C ASP A 423 -19.26 10.12 -8.66
N ASP A 424 -18.80 11.28 -8.21
CA ASP A 424 -19.08 12.60 -8.78
C ASP A 424 -18.25 12.91 -10.05
N PHE A 425 -17.24 12.08 -10.37
CA PHE A 425 -16.42 12.15 -11.59
C PHE A 425 -16.09 10.73 -12.11
N PRO A 426 -17.07 9.98 -12.63
CA PRO A 426 -16.93 8.53 -12.86
C PRO A 426 -16.06 8.16 -14.07
N GLY A 427 -15.76 9.11 -14.95
CA GLY A 427 -14.95 8.88 -16.15
C GLY A 427 -13.46 9.13 -15.94
N MET A 428 -12.65 8.63 -16.87
CA MET A 428 -11.24 9.01 -17.02
C MET A 428 -11.14 10.31 -17.84
N ASP A 429 -10.27 11.24 -17.44
CA ASP A 429 -9.89 12.40 -18.26
C ASP A 429 -8.42 12.28 -18.68
N ASN A 430 -8.15 12.46 -19.97
CA ASN A 430 -6.79 12.41 -20.51
C ASN A 430 -5.87 13.51 -19.95
N LYS A 431 -6.42 14.62 -19.45
CA LYS A 431 -5.62 15.68 -18.80
C LYS A 431 -5.00 15.20 -17.49
N TRP A 432 -5.71 14.34 -16.75
CA TRP A 432 -5.28 13.89 -15.44
C TRP A 432 -4.18 12.82 -15.49
N ARG A 433 -4.02 12.09 -16.60
CA ARG A 433 -2.89 11.16 -16.77
C ARG A 433 -1.54 11.85 -17.02
N GLN A 434 -1.56 13.15 -17.29
CA GLN A 434 -0.36 13.96 -17.53
C GLN A 434 0.20 14.59 -16.24
N VAL A 435 -0.41 14.31 -15.10
CA VAL A 435 -0.04 14.92 -13.82
C VAL A 435 0.00 13.89 -12.69
N ASN A 436 1.07 13.98 -11.92
CA ASN A 436 1.18 13.34 -10.62
C ASN A 436 0.79 14.34 -9.53
N HIS A 437 0.26 13.83 -8.42
CA HIS A 437 0.05 14.63 -7.22
C HIS A 437 1.21 14.42 -6.25
N ILE A 438 1.81 15.51 -5.79
CA ILE A 438 2.94 15.47 -4.88
C ILE A 438 2.56 16.06 -3.54
N SER A 439 2.58 15.22 -2.51
CA SER A 439 2.43 15.59 -1.11
C SER A 439 3.76 16.00 -0.49
N SER A 440 3.75 17.07 0.28
CA SER A 440 4.87 17.59 1.07
C SER A 440 4.39 17.99 2.46
N TYR A 441 5.27 18.06 3.45
CA TYR A 441 4.91 18.42 4.83
C TYR A 441 5.63 19.71 5.27
N ASP A 442 4.87 20.67 5.79
CA ASP A 442 5.40 21.98 6.24
C ASP A 442 5.69 22.07 7.74
N GLY A 443 5.58 20.94 8.46
CA GLY A 443 5.69 20.89 9.92
C GLY A 443 4.35 20.99 10.65
N LYS A 444 3.24 21.25 9.95
CA LYS A 444 1.89 21.31 10.52
C LYS A 444 0.89 20.48 9.72
N GLN A 445 0.91 20.58 8.39
CA GLN A 445 -0.04 19.94 7.51
C GLN A 445 0.62 19.42 6.23
N VAL A 446 -0.06 18.49 5.57
CA VAL A 446 0.31 18.06 4.22
C VAL A 446 -0.18 19.09 3.19
N ASN A 447 0.69 19.47 2.27
CA ASN A 447 0.37 20.30 1.12
C ASN A 447 0.51 19.47 -0.15
N VAL A 448 -0.43 19.62 -1.07
CA VAL A 448 -0.46 18.90 -2.35
C VAL A 448 -0.24 19.88 -3.49
N ARG A 449 0.62 19.50 -4.45
CA ARG A 449 0.82 20.21 -5.71
C ARG A 449 0.73 19.24 -6.88
N LYS A 450 0.43 19.75 -8.07
CA LYS A 450 0.50 18.99 -9.33
C LYS A 450 1.91 19.06 -9.88
N GLN A 451 2.42 17.94 -10.38
CA GLN A 451 3.69 17.83 -11.08
C GLN A 451 3.44 17.19 -12.43
N PRO A 452 3.91 17.77 -13.55
CA PRO A 452 3.82 17.14 -14.86
C PRO A 452 4.49 15.76 -14.84
N LEU A 453 3.83 14.77 -15.45
CA LEU A 453 4.43 13.46 -15.66
C LEU A 453 5.56 13.60 -16.69
N PRO A 454 6.77 13.05 -16.42
CA PRO A 454 7.83 13.02 -17.41
C PRO A 454 7.38 12.29 -18.68
N ALA A 455 7.71 12.85 -19.85
CA ALA A 455 7.46 12.17 -21.12
C ALA A 455 8.29 10.90 -21.21
N LEU A 456 7.71 9.84 -21.78
CA LEU A 456 8.39 8.56 -22.00
C LEU A 456 9.73 8.80 -22.73
N PRO A 457 10.87 8.31 -22.23
CA PRO A 457 12.15 8.44 -22.93
C PRO A 457 12.06 7.89 -24.35
N LYS A 458 12.74 8.54 -25.30
CA LYS A 458 12.70 8.18 -26.72
C LYS A 458 13.13 6.74 -26.96
N GLU A 459 14.17 6.31 -26.27
CA GLU A 459 14.67 4.94 -26.34
C GLU A 459 13.63 3.89 -25.92
N LEU A 460 12.69 4.23 -25.02
CA LEU A 460 11.58 3.35 -24.64
C LEU A 460 10.39 3.50 -25.59
N PHE A 461 10.09 4.72 -26.01
CA PHE A 461 9.02 5.01 -26.97
C PHE A 461 9.21 4.24 -28.27
N ASP A 462 10.44 4.22 -28.79
CA ASP A 462 10.81 3.55 -30.05
C ASP A 462 10.70 2.01 -29.96
N LEU A 463 10.52 1.42 -28.78
CA LEU A 463 10.33 -0.03 -28.61
C LEU A 463 8.87 -0.47 -28.84
N PHE A 464 7.91 0.47 -28.86
CA PHE A 464 6.50 0.16 -29.04
C PHE A 464 6.07 0.32 -30.49
N ASP A 465 5.16 -0.57 -30.94
CA ASP A 465 4.37 -0.29 -32.14
C ASP A 465 3.45 0.90 -31.85
N VAL A 466 3.43 1.90 -32.72
CA VAL A 466 2.60 3.10 -32.58
C VAL A 466 1.11 2.73 -32.44
N HIS A 467 0.64 1.69 -33.15
CA HIS A 467 -0.76 1.24 -33.04
C HIS A 467 -1.08 0.65 -31.65
N GLU A 468 -0.09 0.13 -30.94
CA GLU A 468 -0.27 -0.29 -29.55
C GLU A 468 -0.34 0.92 -28.61
N LEU A 469 0.44 1.98 -28.87
CA LEU A 469 0.40 3.22 -28.10
C LEU A 469 -0.93 3.97 -28.27
N GLU A 470 -1.55 3.91 -29.45
CA GLU A 470 -2.87 4.53 -29.73
C GLU A 470 -3.99 4.04 -28.81
N LYS A 471 -3.83 2.86 -28.20
CA LYS A 471 -4.78 2.33 -27.22
C LYS A 471 -4.72 3.06 -25.88
N TYR A 472 -3.61 3.75 -25.60
CA TYR A 472 -3.31 4.32 -24.27
C TYR A 472 -2.91 5.80 -24.30
N MET A 473 -2.53 6.34 -25.45
CA MET A 473 -2.07 7.72 -25.65
C MET A 473 -2.97 8.44 -26.67
N THR A 474 -3.06 9.76 -26.59
CA THR A 474 -3.76 10.58 -27.60
C THR A 474 -2.87 10.74 -28.83
N ALA A 475 -3.45 11.14 -29.96
CA ALA A 475 -2.68 11.49 -31.16
C ALA A 475 -1.67 12.62 -30.88
N GLU A 476 -2.00 13.60 -30.03
CA GLU A 476 -1.07 14.63 -29.57
C GLU A 476 0.05 14.04 -28.69
N GLU A 477 -0.32 13.11 -27.81
CA GLU A 477 0.53 12.15 -27.08
C GLU A 477 1.68 11.62 -27.93
N ILE A 478 1.27 10.89 -28.96
CA ILE A 478 2.14 10.12 -29.86
C ILE A 478 2.94 11.06 -30.76
N ALA A 479 2.33 12.15 -31.24
CA ALA A 479 2.98 13.10 -32.13
C ALA A 479 4.17 13.83 -31.47
N LYS A 480 4.19 13.96 -30.13
CA LYS A 480 5.34 14.52 -29.41
C LYS A 480 6.60 13.66 -29.53
N GLY A 481 6.45 12.36 -29.77
CA GLY A 481 7.54 11.39 -29.66
C GLY A 481 8.06 11.28 -28.22
N GLY A 482 8.87 10.25 -27.93
CA GLY A 482 9.52 10.17 -26.63
C GLY A 482 10.52 11.33 -26.39
N SER A 483 10.82 11.61 -25.13
CA SER A 483 11.76 12.68 -24.74
C SER A 483 13.22 12.26 -24.94
N ASN A 484 14.07 13.20 -25.34
CA ASN A 484 15.52 12.99 -25.51
C ASN A 484 16.26 12.97 -24.17
#